data_AF-A0A7W9TRD6-F1
#
_entry.id   AF-A0A7W9TRD6-F1
#
_cell.length_a   1.000
_cell.length_b   1.000
_cell.length_c   1.000
_cell.angle_alpha   90.00
_cell.angle_beta   90.00
_cell.angle_gamma   90.00
#
_symmetry.space_group_name_H-M   'P 1'
#
loop_
_entity.id
_entity.type
_entity.pdbx_description
1 polymer ?
#
loop_
_entity_poly.entity_id
_entity_poly.type
_entity_poly.pdbx_seq_one_letter_code
_entity_poly.pdbx_strand_id
1 'polypeptide(L)'
;MSNTEPGRIQRHSRAVRLVHGANAVATIVLIATGLALGDDISPVLVAALGGHAVANEMHRLGGVAFAVVLLLAAGLFHSPTRDLMRDLVYFRHEECRWPQSFLKCILSPAHGHTAFHNGRFDPAQRLILLLLLCSTALVAAAGVYLYILPATPQWVFLIAIRIHIYGAWIAIIALCLHAFAGLGVLHTHCCQAT
;
A
#
# COMPACT_ATOMS: atom_id res chain seq x y z
N MET A 1 46.51 2.56 5.79
CA MET A 1 45.18 2.90 6.33
C MET A 1 44.22 3.09 5.15
N SER A 2 43.53 2.03 4.73
CA SER A 2 42.51 2.11 3.67
C SER A 2 41.15 2.34 4.32
N ASN A 3 40.58 3.53 4.15
CA ASN A 3 39.19 3.83 4.48
C ASN A 3 38.28 2.98 3.57
N THR A 4 37.84 1.83 4.05
CA THR A 4 36.69 1.13 3.47
C THR A 4 35.45 1.90 3.87
N GLU A 5 35.01 2.82 3.02
CA GLU A 5 33.63 3.29 3.00
C GLU A 5 32.71 2.06 3.14
N PRO A 6 31.79 2.01 4.12
CA PRO A 6 30.90 0.87 4.28
C PRO A 6 30.15 0.66 2.96
N GLY A 7 30.50 -0.41 2.26
CA GLY A 7 30.01 -0.69 0.92
C GLY A 7 28.48 -0.70 0.93
N ARG A 8 27.88 0.14 0.08
CA ARG A 8 26.42 0.23 -0.07
C ARG A 8 25.84 -1.14 -0.43
N ILE A 9 25.23 -1.81 0.56
CA ILE A 9 24.62 -3.12 0.35
C ILE A 9 23.35 -2.94 -0.50
N GLN A 10 23.28 -3.63 -1.63
CA GLN A 10 22.09 -3.62 -2.48
C GLN A 10 20.97 -4.47 -1.85
N ARG A 11 20.08 -3.83 -1.09
CA ARG A 11 18.93 -4.51 -0.45
C ARG A 11 17.83 -4.94 -1.44
N HIS A 12 17.70 -4.24 -2.57
CA HIS A 12 16.69 -4.52 -3.61
C HIS A 12 17.30 -4.42 -5.02
N SER A 13 16.91 -5.34 -5.90
CA SER A 13 17.35 -5.33 -7.30
C SER A 13 16.77 -4.10 -8.05
N ARG A 14 17.42 -3.71 -9.15
CA ARG A 14 16.93 -2.61 -10.00
C ARG A 14 15.54 -2.90 -10.58
N ALA A 15 15.27 -4.15 -10.95
CA ALA A 15 13.97 -4.58 -11.45
C ALA A 15 12.86 -4.38 -10.41
N VAL A 16 13.08 -4.79 -9.16
CA VAL A 16 12.10 -4.61 -8.08
C VAL A 16 11.79 -3.13 -7.85
N ARG A 17 12.81 -2.27 -7.90
CA ARG A 17 12.62 -0.82 -7.76
C ARG A 17 11.83 -0.21 -8.91
N LEU A 18 12.09 -0.66 -10.15
CA LEU A 18 11.37 -0.18 -11.31
C LEU A 18 9.89 -0.58 -11.26
N VAL A 19 9.62 -1.86 -10.96
CA VAL A 19 8.25 -2.37 -10.80
C VAL A 19 7.52 -1.64 -9.69
N HIS A 20 8.16 -1.41 -8.54
CA HIS A 20 7.58 -0.64 -7.45
C HIS A 20 7.29 0.81 -7.86
N GLY A 21 8.21 1.47 -8.56
CA GLY A 21 8.01 2.83 -9.06
C GLY A 21 6.86 2.92 -10.07
N ALA A 22 6.78 1.99 -11.02
CA ALA A 22 5.68 1.91 -11.97
C ALA A 22 4.33 1.65 -11.27
N ASN A 23 4.30 0.74 -10.29
CA ASN A 23 3.14 0.48 -9.46
C ASN A 23 2.71 1.73 -8.67
N ALA A 24 3.66 2.45 -8.07
CA ALA A 24 3.39 3.68 -7.33
C ALA A 24 2.75 4.76 -8.23
N VAL A 25 3.30 4.97 -9.44
CA VAL A 25 2.71 5.91 -10.41
C VAL A 25 1.30 5.49 -10.81
N ALA A 26 1.09 4.21 -11.14
CA ALA A 26 -0.23 3.70 -11.50
C ALA A 26 -1.25 3.90 -10.37
N THR A 27 -0.88 3.55 -9.13
CA THR A 27 -1.72 3.77 -7.94
C THR A 27 -2.06 5.25 -7.74
N ILE A 28 -1.10 6.16 -7.91
CA ILE A 28 -1.33 7.61 -7.77
C ILE A 28 -2.34 8.10 -8.83
N VAL A 29 -2.19 7.66 -10.09
CA VAL A 29 -3.13 8.01 -11.16
C VAL A 29 -4.53 7.47 -10.88
N LEU A 30 -4.65 6.24 -10.38
CA LEU A 30 -5.94 5.66 -10.00
C LEU A 30 -6.60 6.38 -8.83
N ILE A 31 -5.82 6.78 -7.82
CA ILE A 31 -6.33 7.60 -6.71
C ILE A 31 -6.80 8.96 -7.22
N ALA A 32 -5.99 9.66 -8.01
CA ALA A 32 -6.33 10.98 -8.52
C ALA A 32 -7.61 10.96 -9.39
N THR A 33 -7.72 9.98 -10.27
CA THR A 33 -8.92 9.79 -11.11
C THR A 33 -10.12 9.32 -10.30
N GLY A 34 -9.95 8.48 -9.28
CA GLY A 34 -11.03 8.05 -8.39
C GLY A 34 -11.59 9.20 -7.56
N LEU A 35 -10.72 10.04 -6.99
CA LEU A 35 -11.12 11.25 -6.26
C LEU A 35 -11.80 12.27 -7.19
N ALA A 36 -11.37 12.37 -8.45
CA ALA A 36 -12.04 13.21 -9.45
C ALA A 36 -13.48 12.75 -9.70
N LEU A 37 -13.74 11.44 -9.71
CA LEU A 37 -15.08 10.88 -9.91
C LEU A 37 -15.97 10.99 -8.67
N GLY A 38 -15.36 11.06 -7.48
CA GLY A 38 -16.07 11.30 -6.21
C GLY A 38 -16.36 12.78 -5.92
N ASP A 39 -15.94 13.69 -6.81
CA ASP A 39 -15.95 15.14 -6.58
C ASP A 39 -15.18 15.56 -5.31
N ASP A 40 -14.18 14.76 -4.91
CA ASP A 40 -13.36 14.96 -3.70
C ASP A 40 -12.14 15.88 -3.94
N ILE A 41 -11.95 16.37 -5.17
CA ILE A 41 -10.86 17.29 -5.54
C ILE A 41 -11.39 18.52 -6.29
N SER A 42 -10.57 19.58 -6.35
CA SER A 42 -11.00 20.84 -6.95
C SER A 42 -11.31 20.68 -8.45
N PRO A 43 -12.28 21.45 -8.99
CA PRO A 43 -12.60 21.42 -10.42
C PRO A 43 -11.40 21.77 -11.33
N VAL A 44 -10.46 22.57 -10.83
CA VAL A 44 -9.22 22.91 -11.54
C VAL A 44 -8.34 21.66 -11.72
N LEU A 45 -8.24 20.80 -10.71
CA LEU A 45 -7.51 19.55 -10.79
C LEU A 45 -8.22 18.55 -11.71
N VAL A 46 -9.55 18.49 -11.66
CA VAL A 46 -10.33 17.65 -12.59
C VAL A 46 -10.12 18.10 -14.04
N ALA A 47 -10.13 19.41 -14.30
CA ALA A 47 -9.82 19.95 -15.63
C ALA A 47 -8.39 19.60 -16.07
N ALA A 48 -7.41 19.64 -15.15
CA ALA A 48 -6.03 19.25 -15.44
C ALA A 48 -5.89 17.75 -15.75
N LEU A 49 -6.77 16.89 -15.24
CA LEU A 49 -6.87 15.47 -15.60
C LEU A 49 -7.59 15.22 -16.94
N GLY A 50 -8.02 16.28 -17.65
CA GLY A 50 -8.77 16.18 -18.90
C GLY A 50 -10.29 16.16 -18.73
N GLY A 51 -10.79 16.46 -17.52
CA GLY A 51 -12.22 16.48 -17.18
C GLY A 51 -12.76 15.12 -16.74
N HIS A 52 -13.98 15.10 -16.20
CA HIS A 52 -14.62 13.90 -15.65
C HIS A 52 -14.70 12.73 -16.64
N ALA A 53 -14.96 12.99 -17.92
CA ALA A 53 -15.06 11.93 -18.93
C ALA A 53 -13.72 11.19 -19.15
N VAL A 54 -12.62 11.95 -19.26
CA VAL A 54 -11.28 11.39 -19.42
C VAL A 54 -10.85 10.69 -18.13
N ALA A 55 -11.10 11.30 -16.96
CA ALA A 55 -10.82 10.70 -15.66
C ALA A 55 -11.57 9.37 -15.47
N ASN A 56 -12.85 9.30 -15.88
CA ASN A 56 -13.64 8.07 -15.82
C ASN A 56 -13.04 6.96 -16.67
N GLU A 57 -12.68 7.27 -17.92
CA GLU A 57 -12.10 6.28 -18.82
C GLU A 57 -10.74 5.79 -18.33
N MET A 58 -9.87 6.72 -17.90
CA MET A 58 -8.58 6.41 -17.30
C MET A 58 -8.72 5.54 -16.05
N HIS A 59 -9.68 5.85 -15.17
CA HIS A 59 -9.90 5.08 -13.95
C HIS A 59 -10.38 3.66 -14.26
N ARG A 60 -11.35 3.52 -15.17
CA ARG A 60 -11.95 2.23 -15.54
C ARG A 60 -10.94 1.33 -16.25
N LEU A 61 -10.33 1.80 -17.34
CA LEU A 61 -9.37 1.00 -18.09
C LEU A 61 -8.09 0.79 -17.29
N GLY A 62 -7.59 1.84 -16.63
CA GLY A 62 -6.40 1.77 -15.79
C GLY A 62 -6.59 0.80 -14.62
N GLY A 63 -7.75 0.80 -13.98
CA GLY A 63 -8.05 -0.08 -12.85
C GLY A 63 -8.09 -1.55 -13.26
N VAL A 64 -8.71 -1.87 -14.40
CA VAL A 64 -8.71 -3.23 -14.97
C VAL A 64 -7.31 -3.66 -15.37
N ALA A 65 -6.58 -2.81 -16.10
CA ALA A 65 -5.20 -3.10 -16.49
C ALA A 65 -4.29 -3.32 -15.28
N PHE A 66 -4.41 -2.48 -14.25
CA PHE A 66 -3.69 -2.61 -12.99
C PHE A 66 -3.99 -3.95 -12.29
N ALA A 67 -5.27 -4.33 -12.19
CA ALA A 67 -5.67 -5.59 -11.59
C ALA A 67 -5.11 -6.80 -12.36
N VAL A 68 -5.18 -6.78 -13.70
CA VAL A 68 -4.62 -7.84 -14.56
C VAL A 68 -3.11 -7.96 -14.38
N VAL A 69 -2.38 -6.84 -14.44
CA VAL A 69 -0.92 -6.83 -14.25
C VAL A 69 -0.54 -7.35 -12.86
N LEU A 70 -1.27 -6.97 -11.81
CA LEU A 70 -1.03 -7.42 -10.45
C LEU A 70 -1.25 -8.94 -10.31
N LEU A 71 -2.33 -9.48 -10.90
CA LEU A 71 -2.60 -10.92 -10.93
C LEU A 71 -1.54 -11.70 -11.71
N LEU A 72 -1.13 -11.18 -12.87
CA LEU A 72 -0.04 -11.78 -13.66
C LEU A 72 1.28 -11.77 -12.90
N ALA A 73 1.61 -10.66 -12.23
CA ALA A 73 2.81 -10.57 -11.41
C ALA A 73 2.78 -11.55 -10.24
N ALA A 74 1.64 -11.68 -9.54
CA ALA A 74 1.48 -12.65 -8.47
C ALA A 74 1.66 -14.10 -8.95
N GLY A 75 1.16 -14.43 -10.14
CA GLY A 75 1.32 -15.74 -10.77
C GLY A 75 2.75 -16.03 -11.25
N LEU A 76 3.36 -15.09 -11.98
CA LEU A 76 4.71 -15.25 -12.55
C LEU A 76 5.80 -15.25 -11.47
N PHE A 77 5.64 -14.43 -10.43
CA PHE A 77 6.57 -14.32 -9.30
C PHE A 77 6.05 -15.04 -8.06
N HIS A 78 5.50 -16.24 -8.24
CA HIS A 78 4.85 -17.00 -7.16
C HIS A 78 5.77 -17.24 -5.94
N SER A 79 7.03 -17.65 -6.14
CA SER A 79 7.95 -17.91 -5.01
C SER A 79 8.28 -16.62 -4.22
N PRO A 80 8.76 -15.52 -4.84
CA PRO A 80 8.94 -14.25 -4.13
C PRO A 80 7.67 -13.71 -3.47
N THR A 81 6.51 -13.86 -4.12
CA THR A 81 5.22 -13.42 -3.56
C THR A 81 4.85 -14.23 -2.32
N ARG A 82 5.04 -15.56 -2.37
CA ARG A 82 4.79 -16.45 -1.23
C ARG A 82 5.73 -16.14 -0.07
N ASP A 83 7.01 -15.91 -0.34
CA ASP A 83 7.99 -15.56 0.71
C ASP A 83 7.64 -14.22 1.36
N LEU A 84 7.22 -13.23 0.56
CA LEU A 84 6.70 -11.96 1.08
C LEU A 84 5.45 -12.16 1.95
N MET A 85 4.48 -12.96 1.49
CA MET A 85 3.27 -13.21 2.28
C MET A 85 3.60 -13.95 3.58
N ARG A 86 4.54 -14.90 3.54
CA ARG A 86 5.01 -15.60 4.73
C ARG A 86 5.66 -14.62 5.72
N ASP A 87 6.53 -13.74 5.24
CA ASP A 87 7.17 -12.71 6.07
C ASP A 87 6.14 -11.74 6.69
N LEU A 88 5.02 -11.48 6.00
CA LEU A 88 3.98 -10.55 6.47
C LEU A 88 3.03 -11.16 7.49
N VAL A 89 2.70 -12.45 7.36
CA VAL A 89 1.72 -13.14 8.21
C VAL A 89 2.39 -13.84 9.39
N TYR A 90 3.68 -14.12 9.30
CA TYR A 90 4.41 -14.75 10.39
C TYR A 90 4.78 -13.73 11.47
N PHE A 91 4.03 -13.77 12.58
CA PHE A 91 4.34 -13.07 13.82
C PHE A 91 4.84 -14.08 14.85
N ARG A 92 6.04 -13.84 15.42
CA ARG A 92 6.53 -14.66 16.54
C ARG A 92 5.81 -14.26 17.81
N HIS A 93 5.60 -15.22 18.73
CA HIS A 93 4.93 -14.96 20.01
C HIS A 93 5.65 -13.88 20.85
N GLU A 94 6.97 -13.73 20.67
CA GLU A 94 7.79 -12.67 21.28
C GLU A 94 7.44 -11.26 20.75
N GLU A 95 6.89 -11.16 19.53
CA GLU A 95 6.48 -9.91 18.87
C GLU A 95 5.07 -9.46 19.29
N CYS A 96 4.30 -10.29 20.00
CA CYS A 96 2.96 -9.91 20.50
C CYS A 96 2.97 -8.75 21.50
N ARG A 97 4.12 -8.48 22.15
CA ARG A 97 4.30 -7.33 23.05
C ARG A 97 4.67 -6.05 22.30
N TRP A 98 5.03 -6.15 21.03
CA TRP A 98 5.47 -5.03 20.20
C TRP A 98 4.39 -3.96 19.99
N PRO A 99 3.10 -4.28 19.70
CA PRO A 99 2.06 -3.26 19.50
C PRO A 99 1.85 -2.40 20.75
N GLN A 100 1.90 -3.02 21.93
CA GLN A 100 1.77 -2.31 23.21
C GLN A 100 2.98 -1.42 23.49
N SER A 101 4.20 -1.89 23.20
CA SER A 101 5.43 -1.09 23.34
C SER A 101 5.49 0.07 22.34
N PHE A 102 5.04 -0.14 21.11
CA PHE A 102 4.94 0.90 20.07
C PHE A 102 3.92 1.97 20.46
N LEU A 103 2.74 1.58 20.94
CA LEU A 103 1.71 2.52 21.41
C LEU A 103 2.22 3.35 22.60
N LYS A 104 2.93 2.72 23.54
CA LYS A 104 3.59 3.42 24.66
C LYS A 104 4.68 4.39 24.17
N CYS A 105 5.41 4.05 23.12
CA CYS A 105 6.45 4.91 22.55
C CYS A 105 5.85 6.15 21.86
N ILE A 106 4.71 6.00 21.17
CA ILE A 106 3.97 7.13 20.59
C ILE A 106 3.37 8.04 21.67
N LEU A 107 2.78 7.45 22.72
CA LEU A 107 2.13 8.19 23.80
C LEU A 107 3.12 8.78 24.82
N SER A 108 4.33 8.26 24.91
CA SER A 108 5.37 8.70 25.85
C SER A 108 6.76 8.60 25.22
N PRO A 109 7.13 9.55 24.34
CA PRO A 109 8.40 9.53 23.59
C PRO A 109 9.64 9.54 24.49
N ALA A 110 9.54 10.06 25.71
CA ALA A 110 10.66 10.19 26.64
C ALA A 110 11.10 8.88 27.31
N HIS A 111 10.31 7.80 27.26
CA HIS A 111 10.56 6.55 28.00
C HIS A 111 10.40 5.27 27.15
N GLY A 112 10.05 5.37 25.88
CA GLY A 112 9.78 4.22 25.02
C GLY A 112 11.03 3.68 24.33
N HIS A 113 11.48 2.48 24.68
CA HIS A 113 12.35 1.68 23.81
C HIS A 113 11.48 0.84 22.88
N THR A 114 11.68 0.94 21.56
CA THR A 114 11.05 -0.03 20.64
C THR A 114 11.59 -1.42 20.96
N ALA A 115 10.69 -2.36 21.24
CA ALA A 115 11.06 -3.74 21.52
C ALA A 115 11.80 -4.34 20.30
N PHE A 116 12.84 -5.13 20.58
CA PHE A 116 13.63 -5.84 19.57
C PHE A 116 12.72 -6.63 18.62
N HIS A 117 12.87 -6.42 17.32
CA HIS A 117 12.21 -7.20 16.28
C HIS A 117 13.25 -7.92 15.43
N ASN A 118 12.95 -9.16 15.04
CA ASN A 118 13.80 -9.97 14.17
C ASN A 118 13.09 -10.12 12.81
N GLY A 119 13.77 -9.73 11.73
CA GLY A 119 13.28 -9.92 10.36
C GLY A 119 13.50 -8.72 9.44
N ARG A 120 13.19 -8.91 8.16
CA ARG A 120 13.43 -7.90 7.11
C ARG A 120 12.60 -6.62 7.28
N PHE A 121 11.46 -6.70 7.95
CA PHE A 121 10.53 -5.60 8.19
C PHE A 121 10.14 -5.54 9.67
N ASP A 122 9.97 -4.33 10.18
CA ASP A 122 9.39 -4.07 11.50
C ASP A 122 7.90 -4.52 11.54
N PRO A 123 7.37 -5.02 12.67
CA PRO A 123 5.98 -5.46 12.78
C PRO A 123 4.92 -4.44 12.34
N ALA A 124 5.11 -3.12 12.58
CA ALA A 124 4.18 -2.11 12.03
C ALA A 124 4.28 -2.02 10.51
N GLN A 125 5.48 -2.07 9.94
CA GLN A 125 5.63 -2.06 8.49
C GLN A 125 4.96 -3.27 7.85
N ARG A 126 5.02 -4.44 8.50
CA ARG A 126 4.30 -5.65 8.05
C ARG A 126 2.78 -5.45 8.09
N LEU A 127 2.25 -4.92 9.19
CA LEU A 127 0.81 -4.70 9.33
C LEU A 127 0.29 -3.66 8.33
N ILE A 128 1.01 -2.55 8.15
CA ILE A 128 0.67 -1.50 7.18
C ILE A 128 0.70 -2.08 5.76
N LEU A 129 1.73 -2.87 5.42
CA LEU A 129 1.83 -3.49 4.10
C LEU A 129 0.73 -4.54 3.88
N LEU A 130 0.39 -5.34 4.89
CA LEU A 130 -0.72 -6.29 4.83
C LEU A 130 -2.05 -5.56 4.62
N LEU A 131 -2.31 -4.48 5.37
CA LEU A 131 -3.50 -3.67 5.22
C LEU A 131 -3.59 -3.05 3.83
N LEU A 132 -2.48 -2.52 3.31
CA LEU A 132 -2.39 -1.95 1.97
C LEU A 132 -2.68 -3.00 0.89
N LEU A 133 -2.10 -4.19 1.00
CA LEU A 133 -2.33 -5.28 0.05
C LEU A 133 -3.78 -5.77 0.07
N CYS A 134 -4.33 -6.03 1.25
CA CYS A 134 -5.71 -6.49 1.41
C CYS A 134 -6.72 -5.47 0.90
N SER A 135 -6.56 -4.19 1.27
CA SER A 135 -7.43 -3.12 0.78
C SER A 135 -7.31 -2.91 -0.73
N THR A 136 -6.09 -2.93 -1.28
CA THR A 136 -5.88 -2.83 -2.75
C THR A 136 -6.53 -3.99 -3.48
N ALA A 137 -6.39 -5.23 -2.99
CA ALA A 137 -7.02 -6.41 -3.59
C ALA A 137 -8.56 -6.31 -3.55
N LEU A 138 -9.12 -5.84 -2.43
CA LEU A 138 -10.56 -5.65 -2.26
C LEU A 138 -11.10 -4.58 -3.22
N VAL A 139 -10.42 -3.43 -3.32
CA VAL A 139 -10.76 -2.33 -4.24
C VAL A 139 -10.67 -2.80 -5.69
N ALA A 140 -9.61 -3.51 -6.06
CA ALA A 140 -9.44 -4.05 -7.42
C ALA A 140 -10.56 -5.05 -7.77
N ALA A 141 -10.88 -5.98 -6.87
CA ALA A 141 -11.96 -6.94 -7.08
C ALA A 141 -13.33 -6.25 -7.25
N ALA A 142 -13.64 -5.28 -6.38
CA ALA A 142 -14.88 -4.51 -6.48
C ALA A 142 -14.92 -3.64 -7.76
N GLY A 143 -13.80 -3.03 -8.15
CA GLY A 143 -13.71 -2.21 -9.36
C GLY A 143 -13.87 -3.02 -10.65
N VAL A 144 -13.21 -4.18 -10.72
CA VAL A 144 -13.38 -5.12 -11.85
C VAL A 144 -14.82 -5.63 -11.92
N TYR A 145 -15.43 -5.95 -10.78
CA TYR A 145 -16.84 -6.34 -10.73
C TYR A 145 -17.76 -5.24 -11.28
N LEU A 146 -17.59 -3.99 -10.83
CA LEU A 146 -18.38 -2.84 -11.29
C LEU A 146 -18.17 -2.55 -12.78
N TYR A 147 -16.98 -2.83 -13.31
CA TYR A 147 -16.67 -2.65 -14.73
C TYR A 147 -17.35 -3.71 -15.61
N ILE A 148 -17.32 -4.99 -15.22
CA ILE A 148 -17.80 -6.11 -16.04
C ILE A 148 -19.32 -6.30 -15.92
N LEU A 149 -19.88 -6.10 -14.73
CA LEU A 149 -21.27 -6.46 -14.42
C LEU A 149 -22.14 -5.27 -14.00
N PRO A 150 -22.27 -4.23 -14.84
CA PRO A 150 -23.04 -3.02 -14.49
C PRO A 150 -24.54 -3.29 -14.35
N ALA A 151 -25.07 -4.36 -14.95
CA ALA A 151 -26.49 -4.71 -14.94
C ALA A 151 -26.90 -5.67 -13.81
N THR A 152 -26.09 -5.79 -12.75
CA THR A 152 -26.40 -6.67 -11.62
C THR A 152 -27.53 -6.11 -10.74
N PRO A 153 -28.18 -6.97 -9.91
CA PRO A 153 -29.22 -6.50 -9.00
C PRO A 153 -28.73 -5.32 -8.16
N GLN A 154 -29.57 -4.29 -8.03
CA GLN A 154 -29.18 -3.00 -7.45
C GLN A 154 -28.49 -3.14 -6.08
N TRP A 155 -28.91 -4.08 -5.25
CA TRP A 155 -28.29 -4.32 -3.94
C TRP A 155 -26.83 -4.78 -4.04
N VAL A 156 -26.47 -5.60 -5.04
CA VAL A 156 -25.09 -6.07 -5.24
C VAL A 156 -24.22 -4.91 -5.73
N PHE A 157 -24.74 -4.12 -6.67
CA PHE A 157 -24.06 -2.92 -7.15
C PHE A 157 -23.77 -1.94 -5.99
N LEU A 158 -24.76 -1.70 -5.12
CA LEU A 158 -24.61 -0.83 -3.96
C LEU A 158 -23.58 -1.35 -2.93
N ILE A 159 -23.50 -2.66 -2.73
CA ILE A 159 -22.48 -3.26 -1.88
C ILE A 159 -21.09 -3.10 -2.53
N ALA A 160 -20.97 -3.43 -3.81
CA ALA A 160 -19.69 -3.35 -4.54
C ALA A 160 -19.15 -1.92 -4.57
N ILE A 161 -19.98 -0.91 -4.85
CA ILE A 161 -19.54 0.49 -4.86
C ILE A 161 -19.14 0.96 -3.45
N ARG A 162 -19.86 0.56 -2.40
CA ARG A 162 -19.48 0.88 -1.01
C ARG A 162 -18.16 0.24 -0.63
N ILE A 163 -17.96 -1.04 -0.97
CA ILE A 163 -16.70 -1.74 -0.75
C ILE A 163 -15.56 -1.04 -1.49
N HIS A 164 -15.79 -0.62 -2.74
CA HIS A 164 -14.79 0.08 -3.54
C HIS A 164 -14.41 1.43 -2.91
N ILE A 165 -15.38 2.25 -2.50
CA ILE A 165 -15.15 3.56 -1.88
C ILE A 165 -14.46 3.42 -0.51
N TYR A 166 -15.03 2.64 0.41
CA TYR A 166 -14.44 2.48 1.75
C TYR A 166 -13.08 1.78 1.69
N GLY A 167 -12.95 0.78 0.82
CA GLY A 167 -11.67 0.13 0.55
C GLY A 167 -10.62 1.12 0.01
N ALA A 168 -11.01 2.03 -0.88
CA ALA A 168 -10.11 3.03 -1.44
C ALA A 168 -9.60 3.99 -0.36
N TRP A 169 -10.48 4.45 0.54
CA TRP A 169 -10.06 5.29 1.68
C TRP A 169 -9.07 4.56 2.60
N ILE A 170 -9.33 3.29 2.91
CA ILE A 170 -8.40 2.46 3.71
C ILE A 170 -7.06 2.30 2.98
N ALA A 171 -7.09 2.04 1.67
CA ALA A 171 -5.89 1.89 0.85
C ALA A 171 -5.08 3.19 0.78
N ILE A 172 -5.73 4.35 0.64
CA ILE A 172 -5.09 5.68 0.65
C ILE A 172 -4.41 5.92 1.99
N ILE A 173 -5.10 5.68 3.11
CA ILE A 173 -4.52 5.84 4.45
C ILE A 173 -3.32 4.91 4.64
N ALA A 174 -3.46 3.63 4.28
CA ALA A 174 -2.38 2.65 4.38
C ALA A 174 -1.19 3.01 3.47
N LEU A 175 -1.44 3.54 2.28
CA LEU A 175 -0.41 4.01 1.35
C LEU A 175 0.35 5.21 1.92
N CYS A 176 -0.35 6.18 2.51
CA CYS A 176 0.26 7.31 3.19
C CYS A 176 1.16 6.83 4.34
N LEU A 177 0.66 5.94 5.20
CA LEU A 177 1.45 5.34 6.28
C LEU A 177 2.67 4.58 5.76
N HIS A 178 2.51 3.82 4.67
CA HIS A 178 3.60 3.10 4.01
C HIS A 178 4.67 4.07 3.47
N ALA A 179 4.26 5.15 2.81
CA ALA A 179 5.16 6.16 2.28
C ALA A 179 5.91 6.90 3.40
N PHE A 180 5.23 7.30 4.48
CA PHE A 180 5.86 7.94 5.64
C PHE A 180 6.85 7.01 6.35
N ALA A 181 6.52 5.73 6.47
CA ALA A 181 7.43 4.72 7.00
C ALA A 181 8.65 4.50 6.08
N GLY A 182 8.45 4.52 4.75
CA GLY A 182 9.53 4.39 3.77
C GLY A 182 10.46 5.61 3.68
N LEU A 183 9.93 6.81 3.94
CA LEU A 183 10.69 8.07 3.99
C LEU A 183 11.47 8.25 5.30
N GLY A 184 11.24 7.39 6.30
CA GLY A 184 11.89 7.49 7.61
C GLY A 184 11.33 8.62 8.50
N VAL A 185 10.19 9.21 8.14
CA VAL A 185 9.52 10.26 8.93
C VAL A 185 8.92 9.67 10.21
N LEU A 186 8.35 8.47 10.09
CA LEU A 186 8.02 7.65 11.25
C LEU A 186 9.33 7.00 11.72
N HIS A 187 9.87 7.44 12.85
CA HIS A 187 10.97 6.76 13.53
C HIS A 187 10.49 5.40 14.05
N THR A 188 10.38 4.41 13.18
CA THR A 188 10.21 2.99 13.56
C THR A 188 11.50 2.40 14.15
N HIS A 189 12.57 3.22 14.25
CA HIS A 189 13.89 2.86 14.74
C HIS A 189 14.35 3.70 15.96
N CYS A 190 13.44 4.35 16.70
CA CYS A 190 13.85 4.99 17.94
C CYS A 190 14.24 3.94 18.99
N CYS A 191 15.51 4.00 19.39
CA CYS A 191 16.18 3.23 20.46
C CYS A 191 16.88 1.93 20.04
N GLN A 192 17.91 2.04 19.20
CA GLN A 192 19.17 1.33 19.49
C GLN A 192 20.08 2.32 20.21
N ALA A 193 19.92 2.42 21.54
CA ALA A 193 20.92 3.07 22.38
C ALA A 193 22.16 2.16 22.38
N THR A 194 23.30 2.73 21.98
CA THR A 194 24.63 2.27 22.35
C THR A 194 24.78 2.13 23.86
#